data_AF-A0A928IHB2-F1
#
_entry.id   AF-A0A928IHB2-F1
#
_cell.length_a   1.000
_cell.length_b   1.000
_cell.length_c   1.000
_cell.angle_alpha   90.00
_cell.angle_beta   90.00
_cell.angle_gamma   90.00
#
_symmetry.space_group_name_H-M   'P 1'
#
loop_
_entity.id
_entity.type
_entity.pdbx_description
1 polymer ?
#
loop_
_entity_poly.entity_id
_entity_poly.type
_entity_poly.pdbx_seq_one_letter_code
_entity_poly.pdbx_strand_id
1 'polypeptide(L)'
;MRKRLNKNYAKLYRKIKRLVRADVRPHEMRDEAMKKLYEMLLEAQGNGVSVQALLPQGFDVFYSEFVAELPAFTHEERLQRRSVMHFLYCTCITFLAVLLLFEHTPTDEYLTYLEQGVSYVIHNDDYIAASYPIDDTITIEIDFDDLESNVGKCVWEGENGKIIINRITIAGEGIKAIQIYFKSYPKKGFNYSEMVSGLDWARKGFTFTAKMTLDYEGENYNCGICGVEGTDRWGFYFFGIDFVSTHEDMEIEDLHGVYKFTLEGLTLNTWKRK
;
A
#
# COMPACT_ATOMS: atom_id res chain seq x y z
N MET A 1 -23.24 53.34 2.72
CA MET A 1 -23.83 52.24 1.92
C MET A 1 -23.06 52.08 0.61
N ARG A 2 -22.42 50.92 0.34
CA ARG A 2 -21.83 50.66 -1.00
C ARG A 2 -22.96 50.49 -2.02
N LYS A 3 -23.09 51.40 -2.99
CA LYS A 3 -24.06 51.27 -4.09
C LYS A 3 -23.74 50.01 -4.91
N ARG A 4 -24.75 49.19 -5.18
CA ARG A 4 -24.63 47.92 -5.93
C ARG A 4 -25.34 48.03 -7.28
N LEU A 5 -24.74 47.46 -8.31
CA LEU A 5 -25.40 47.28 -9.61
C LEU A 5 -26.58 46.31 -9.47
N ASN A 6 -27.68 46.59 -10.16
CA ASN A 6 -28.82 45.70 -10.29
C ASN A 6 -28.45 44.49 -11.17
N LYS A 7 -29.36 43.51 -11.28
CA LYS A 7 -29.10 42.24 -11.98
C LYS A 7 -28.63 42.41 -13.43
N ASN A 8 -29.19 43.37 -14.18
CA ASN A 8 -28.88 43.58 -15.60
C ASN A 8 -27.49 44.21 -15.78
N TYR A 9 -27.22 45.29 -15.06
CA TYR A 9 -25.91 45.93 -15.06
C TYR A 9 -24.80 45.01 -14.52
N ALA A 10 -25.09 44.25 -13.47
CA ALA A 10 -24.15 43.27 -12.92
C ALA A 10 -23.86 42.12 -13.91
N LYS A 11 -24.84 41.73 -14.75
CA LYS A 11 -24.61 40.74 -15.82
C LYS A 11 -23.72 41.31 -16.91
N LEU A 12 -23.96 42.55 -17.35
CA LEU A 12 -23.11 43.24 -18.33
C LEU A 12 -21.67 43.40 -17.81
N TYR A 13 -21.50 43.92 -16.60
CA TYR A 13 -20.19 44.11 -15.97
C TYR A 13 -19.41 42.79 -15.88
N ARG A 14 -20.06 41.69 -15.45
CA ARG A 14 -19.42 40.36 -15.40
C ARG A 14 -19.02 39.85 -16.79
N LYS A 15 -19.84 40.10 -17.82
CA LYS A 15 -19.52 39.75 -19.21
C LYS A 15 -18.26 40.49 -19.66
N ILE A 16 -18.21 41.82 -19.51
CA ILE A 16 -17.05 42.64 -19.89
C ILE A 16 -15.82 42.21 -19.09
N LYS A 17 -15.92 42.09 -17.76
CA LYS A 17 -14.81 41.66 -16.90
C LYS A 17 -14.20 40.32 -17.32
N ARG A 18 -15.03 39.36 -17.75
CA ARG A 18 -14.57 38.06 -18.26
C ARG A 18 -13.79 38.22 -19.56
N LEU A 19 -14.29 39.03 -20.51
CA LEU A 19 -13.63 39.27 -21.79
C LEU A 19 -12.33 40.05 -21.60
N VAL A 20 -12.32 41.12 -20.79
CA VAL A 20 -11.10 41.89 -20.47
C VAL A 20 -10.02 41.00 -19.86
N ARG A 21 -10.37 40.05 -18.98
CA ARG A 21 -9.39 39.08 -18.44
C ARG A 21 -8.82 38.13 -19.51
N ALA A 22 -9.57 37.86 -20.56
CA ALA A 22 -9.15 37.02 -21.68
C ALA A 22 -8.28 37.82 -22.66
N ASP A 23 -8.66 39.06 -22.97
CA ASP A 23 -8.08 39.85 -24.06
C ASP A 23 -7.03 40.88 -23.62
N VAL A 24 -7.03 41.32 -22.36
CA VAL A 24 -6.16 42.40 -21.85
C VAL A 24 -5.19 41.88 -20.78
N ARG A 25 -3.91 42.22 -20.93
CA ARG A 25 -2.83 41.87 -19.99
C ARG A 25 -3.12 42.42 -18.58
N PRO A 26 -2.73 41.70 -17.52
CA PRO A 26 -2.70 42.27 -16.17
C PRO A 26 -1.84 43.53 -16.15
N HIS A 27 -2.47 44.66 -15.88
CA HIS A 27 -1.84 45.97 -15.87
C HIS A 27 -2.68 46.94 -15.02
N GLU A 28 -2.06 47.95 -14.42
CA GLU A 28 -2.78 48.95 -13.59
C GLU A 28 -3.89 49.65 -14.39
N MET A 29 -3.60 50.02 -15.65
CA MET A 29 -4.58 50.63 -16.57
C MET A 29 -5.84 49.77 -16.77
N ARG A 30 -5.70 48.44 -16.78
CA ARG A 30 -6.85 47.53 -16.89
C ARG A 30 -7.73 47.64 -15.66
N ASP A 31 -7.12 47.68 -14.48
CA ASP A 31 -7.87 47.71 -13.22
C ASP A 31 -8.53 49.09 -13.00
N GLU A 32 -7.87 50.17 -13.41
CA GLU A 32 -8.44 51.52 -13.44
C GLU A 32 -9.61 51.62 -14.43
N ALA A 33 -9.46 51.10 -15.66
CA ALA A 33 -10.53 51.07 -16.65
C ALA A 33 -11.74 50.26 -16.17
N MET A 34 -11.51 49.12 -15.50
CA MET A 34 -12.59 48.32 -14.90
C MET A 34 -13.29 49.03 -13.73
N LYS A 35 -12.59 49.91 -13.00
CA LYS A 35 -13.17 50.75 -11.95
C LYS A 35 -14.03 51.86 -12.55
N LYS A 36 -13.51 52.60 -13.55
CA LYS A 36 -14.25 53.64 -14.29
C LYS A 36 -15.51 53.07 -14.95
N LEU A 37 -15.40 51.90 -15.58
CA LEU A 37 -16.55 51.16 -16.12
C LEU A 37 -17.60 50.89 -15.05
N TYR A 38 -17.20 50.43 -13.86
CA TYR A 38 -18.15 50.16 -12.77
C TYR A 38 -18.87 51.44 -12.30
N GLU A 39 -18.15 52.55 -12.19
CA GLU A 39 -18.70 53.85 -11.81
C GLU A 39 -19.68 54.38 -12.85
N MET A 40 -19.33 54.32 -14.15
CA MET A 40 -20.22 54.67 -15.26
C MET A 40 -21.51 53.85 -15.25
N LEU A 41 -21.42 52.53 -14.99
CA LEU A 41 -22.61 51.67 -14.90
C LEU A 41 -23.49 52.01 -13.70
N LEU A 42 -22.90 52.42 -12.56
CA LEU A 42 -23.65 52.87 -11.39
C LEU A 42 -24.38 54.18 -11.66
N GLU A 43 -23.74 55.11 -12.36
CA GLU A 43 -24.33 56.40 -12.74
C GLU A 43 -25.48 56.22 -13.72
N ALA A 44 -25.26 55.47 -14.81
CA ALA A 44 -26.31 55.16 -15.79
C ALA A 44 -27.54 54.51 -15.13
N GLN A 45 -27.30 53.58 -14.19
CA GLN A 45 -28.36 52.97 -13.41
C GLN A 45 -29.10 53.99 -12.52
N GLY A 46 -28.37 54.89 -11.86
CA GLY A 46 -28.96 55.94 -11.01
C GLY A 46 -29.85 56.91 -11.80
N ASN A 47 -29.50 57.15 -13.06
CA ASN A 47 -30.23 58.01 -13.99
C ASN A 47 -31.38 57.28 -14.72
N GLY A 48 -31.65 56.02 -14.40
CA GLY A 48 -32.74 55.24 -15.02
C GLY A 48 -32.50 54.86 -16.48
N VAL A 49 -31.25 54.95 -16.96
CA VAL A 49 -30.88 54.53 -18.31
C VAL A 49 -31.01 53.00 -18.40
N SER A 50 -31.47 52.47 -19.54
CA SER A 50 -31.49 51.02 -19.77
C SER A 50 -30.14 50.55 -20.30
N VAL A 51 -29.80 49.27 -20.09
CA VAL A 51 -28.55 48.68 -20.61
C VAL A 51 -28.48 48.76 -22.14
N GLN A 52 -29.63 48.64 -22.82
CA GLN A 52 -29.74 48.76 -24.26
C GLN A 52 -29.49 50.19 -24.73
N ALA A 53 -30.02 51.18 -24.02
CA ALA A 53 -29.78 52.59 -24.32
C ALA A 53 -28.32 53.00 -24.07
N LEU A 54 -27.64 52.38 -23.10
CA LEU A 54 -26.21 52.58 -22.86
C LEU A 54 -25.33 52.03 -24.00
N LEU A 55 -25.83 51.06 -24.76
CA LEU A 55 -25.11 50.36 -25.83
C LEU A 55 -25.83 50.52 -27.18
N PRO A 56 -26.01 51.75 -27.69
CA PRO A 56 -26.86 52.01 -28.85
C PRO A 56 -26.37 51.33 -30.13
N GLN A 57 -25.05 51.15 -30.26
CA GLN A 57 -24.42 50.47 -31.40
C GLN A 57 -24.19 48.97 -31.15
N GLY A 58 -24.71 48.44 -30.05
CA GLY A 58 -24.51 47.05 -29.63
C GLY A 58 -23.28 46.84 -28.76
N PHE A 59 -23.17 45.62 -28.24
CA PHE A 59 -22.15 45.26 -27.26
C PHE A 59 -20.74 45.15 -27.87
N ASP A 60 -20.63 44.66 -29.10
CA ASP A 60 -19.32 44.35 -29.70
C ASP A 60 -18.55 45.62 -30.07
N VAL A 61 -19.25 46.64 -30.60
CA VAL A 61 -18.67 47.96 -30.89
C VAL A 61 -18.18 48.60 -29.60
N PHE A 62 -19.05 48.70 -28.59
CA PHE A 62 -18.69 49.23 -27.27
C PHE A 62 -17.48 48.50 -26.66
N TYR A 63 -17.46 47.16 -26.73
CA TYR A 63 -16.36 46.38 -26.16
C TYR A 63 -15.06 46.61 -26.91
N SER A 64 -15.10 46.67 -28.25
CA SER A 64 -13.92 46.92 -29.09
C SER A 64 -13.30 48.29 -28.81
N GLU A 65 -14.12 49.34 -28.65
CA GLU A 65 -13.68 50.68 -28.27
C GLU A 65 -13.09 50.67 -26.85
N PHE A 66 -13.78 50.01 -25.90
CA PHE A 66 -13.34 49.93 -24.50
C PHE A 66 -11.95 49.28 -24.34
N VAL A 67 -11.61 48.28 -25.17
CA VAL A 67 -10.31 47.59 -25.09
C VAL A 67 -9.23 48.17 -25.99
N ALA A 68 -9.56 49.09 -26.91
CA ALA A 68 -8.62 49.62 -27.89
C ALA A 68 -7.42 50.33 -27.26
N GLU A 69 -7.64 51.00 -26.12
CA GLU A 69 -6.60 51.73 -25.38
C GLU A 69 -5.86 50.86 -24.34
N LEU A 70 -6.26 49.60 -24.18
CA LEU A 70 -5.72 48.72 -23.17
C LEU A 70 -4.63 47.79 -23.74
N PRO A 71 -3.64 47.37 -22.93
CA PRO A 71 -2.57 46.49 -23.38
C PRO A 71 -3.13 45.09 -23.67
N ALA A 72 -3.54 44.85 -24.92
CA ALA A 72 -4.11 43.60 -25.36
C ALA A 72 -3.04 42.49 -25.44
N PHE A 73 -3.47 41.24 -25.20
CA PHE A 73 -2.65 40.08 -25.52
C PHE A 73 -2.48 39.92 -27.02
N THR A 74 -1.26 39.56 -27.44
CA THR A 74 -1.00 39.12 -28.82
C THR A 74 -1.74 37.81 -29.11
N HIS A 75 -1.92 37.47 -30.39
CA HIS A 75 -2.57 36.23 -30.78
C HIS A 75 -1.83 34.99 -30.22
N GLU A 76 -0.50 34.99 -30.27
CA GLU A 76 0.35 33.92 -29.74
C GLU A 76 0.19 33.76 -28.22
N GLU A 77 0.19 34.86 -27.47
CA GLU A 77 -0.03 34.83 -26.02
C GLU A 77 -1.41 34.26 -25.65
N ARG A 78 -2.45 34.54 -26.45
CA ARG A 78 -3.79 33.97 -26.23
C ARG A 78 -3.79 32.46 -26.48
N LEU A 79 -3.11 31.98 -27.52
CA LEU A 79 -2.97 30.55 -27.80
C LEU A 79 -2.19 29.84 -26.69
N GLN A 80 -1.07 30.40 -26.23
CA GLN A 80 -0.27 29.85 -25.14
C GLN A 80 -1.05 29.80 -23.82
N ARG A 81 -1.80 30.87 -23.48
CA ARG A 81 -2.66 30.85 -22.28
C ARG A 81 -3.76 29.80 -22.38
N ARG A 82 -4.38 29.63 -23.55
CA ARG A 82 -5.37 28.58 -23.77
C ARG A 82 -4.75 27.20 -23.59
N SER A 83 -3.58 26.91 -24.17
CA SER A 83 -2.94 25.61 -24.02
C SER A 83 -2.57 25.31 -22.56
N VAL A 84 -2.02 26.28 -21.82
CA VAL A 84 -1.74 26.13 -20.38
C VAL A 84 -3.01 25.87 -19.57
N MET A 85 -4.10 26.61 -19.82
CA MET A 85 -5.36 26.38 -19.12
C MET A 85 -5.97 25.02 -19.44
N HIS A 86 -5.91 24.56 -20.69
CA HIS A 86 -6.37 23.21 -21.05
C HIS A 86 -5.51 22.14 -20.38
N PHE A 87 -4.19 22.32 -20.38
CA PHE A 87 -3.26 21.41 -19.69
C PHE A 87 -3.59 21.31 -18.20
N LEU A 88 -3.77 22.44 -17.51
CA LEU A 88 -4.16 22.47 -16.09
C LEU A 88 -5.51 21.79 -15.85
N TYR A 89 -6.50 22.05 -16.70
CA TYR A 89 -7.82 21.42 -16.60
C TYR A 89 -7.75 19.90 -16.76
N CYS A 90 -7.02 19.42 -17.78
CA CYS A 90 -6.79 17.98 -17.98
C CYS A 90 -6.08 17.36 -16.78
N THR A 91 -5.03 17.99 -16.25
CA THR A 91 -4.31 17.52 -15.07
C THR A 91 -5.23 17.43 -13.84
N CYS A 92 -6.08 18.44 -13.60
CA CYS A 92 -7.05 18.41 -12.51
C CYS A 92 -8.09 17.29 -12.66
N ILE A 93 -8.60 17.05 -13.87
CA ILE A 93 -9.54 15.95 -14.13
C ILE A 93 -8.87 14.60 -13.88
N THR A 94 -7.66 14.40 -14.40
CA THR A 94 -6.92 13.15 -14.20
C THR A 94 -6.67 12.90 -12.72
N PHE A 95 -6.27 13.92 -11.97
CA PHE A 95 -6.07 13.81 -10.53
C PHE A 95 -7.37 13.44 -9.80
N LEU A 96 -8.49 14.07 -10.14
CA LEU A 96 -9.80 13.75 -9.57
C LEU A 96 -10.24 12.31 -9.91
N ALA A 97 -10.01 11.87 -11.14
CA ALA A 97 -10.32 10.50 -11.57
C ALA A 97 -9.51 9.47 -10.77
N VAL A 98 -8.23 9.74 -10.51
CA VAL A 98 -7.38 8.87 -9.68
C VAL A 98 -7.89 8.83 -8.23
N LEU A 99 -8.24 9.97 -7.64
CA LEU A 99 -8.81 10.00 -6.27
C LEU A 99 -10.10 9.18 -6.16
N LEU A 100 -10.99 9.27 -7.15
CA LEU A 100 -12.22 8.48 -7.16
C LEU A 100 -11.95 6.97 -7.30
N LEU A 101 -10.88 6.58 -8.00
CA LEU A 101 -10.46 5.17 -8.03
C LEU A 101 -9.93 4.70 -6.66
N PHE A 102 -9.30 5.58 -5.88
CA PHE A 102 -8.88 5.26 -4.51
C PHE A 102 -10.06 5.11 -3.55
N GLU A 103 -11.11 5.93 -3.67
CA GLU A 103 -12.31 5.81 -2.82
C GLU A 103 -13.11 4.51 -3.06
N HIS A 104 -13.06 3.95 -4.27
CA HIS A 104 -13.81 2.76 -4.64
C HIS A 104 -13.00 1.46 -4.57
N THR A 105 -11.73 1.52 -4.23
CA THR A 105 -10.95 0.30 -3.96
C THR A 105 -11.06 -0.01 -2.47
N PRO A 106 -11.27 -1.28 -2.07
CA PRO A 106 -11.19 -1.69 -0.67
C PRO A 106 -9.72 -1.64 -0.22
N THR A 107 -9.17 -0.42 -0.15
CA THR A 107 -7.78 -0.16 0.20
C THR A 107 -7.49 -0.63 1.61
N ASP A 108 -8.45 -0.52 2.52
CA ASP A 108 -8.21 -0.80 3.93
C ASP A 108 -7.95 -2.29 4.16
N GLU A 109 -8.75 -3.18 3.58
CA GLU A 109 -8.52 -4.63 3.65
C GLU A 109 -7.24 -5.02 2.90
N TYR A 110 -7.01 -4.45 1.71
CA TYR A 110 -5.85 -4.77 0.90
C TYR A 110 -4.54 -4.32 1.56
N LEU A 111 -4.51 -3.11 2.12
CA LEU A 111 -3.37 -2.57 2.86
C LEU A 111 -3.14 -3.35 4.15
N THR A 112 -4.20 -3.69 4.88
CA THR A 112 -4.10 -4.51 6.09
C THR A 112 -3.53 -5.90 5.75
N TYR A 113 -3.98 -6.52 4.66
CA TYR A 113 -3.43 -7.78 4.16
C TYR A 113 -1.95 -7.65 3.76
N LEU A 114 -1.56 -6.54 3.11
CA LEU A 114 -0.15 -6.29 2.77
C LEU A 114 0.73 -6.11 4.02
N GLU A 115 0.22 -5.46 5.07
CA GLU A 115 0.95 -5.19 6.32
C GLU A 115 1.02 -6.39 7.27
N GLN A 116 0.00 -7.24 7.30
CA GLN A 116 -0.13 -8.35 8.26
C GLN A 116 0.09 -9.73 7.62
N GLY A 117 0.07 -9.83 6.28
CA GLY A 117 0.28 -11.07 5.54
C GLY A 117 -0.70 -12.18 5.92
N VAL A 118 -0.18 -13.39 6.15
CA VAL A 118 -0.99 -14.56 6.51
C VAL A 118 -1.65 -14.42 7.88
N SER A 119 -1.11 -13.59 8.78
CA SER A 119 -1.74 -13.31 10.07
C SER A 119 -3.13 -12.71 9.90
N TYR A 120 -3.31 -11.81 8.91
CA TYR A 120 -4.63 -11.27 8.57
C TYR A 120 -5.61 -12.39 8.21
N VAL A 121 -5.16 -13.30 7.36
CA VAL A 121 -5.99 -14.39 6.81
C VAL A 121 -6.36 -15.41 7.89
N ILE A 122 -5.43 -15.72 8.81
CA ILE A 122 -5.64 -16.67 9.90
C ILE A 122 -6.67 -16.17 10.92
N HIS A 123 -6.67 -14.87 11.21
CA HIS A 123 -7.54 -14.28 12.23
C HIS A 123 -8.83 -13.69 11.65
N ASN A 124 -9.02 -13.72 10.33
CA ASN A 124 -10.21 -13.18 9.68
C ASN A 124 -11.24 -14.29 9.39
N ASP A 125 -12.43 -14.12 9.97
CA ASP A 125 -13.57 -15.04 9.80
C ASP A 125 -14.09 -15.07 8.35
N ASP A 126 -13.68 -14.18 7.45
CA ASP A 126 -14.01 -14.18 6.02
C ASP A 126 -13.27 -15.26 5.22
N TYR A 127 -12.35 -16.01 5.83
CA TYR A 127 -11.63 -17.09 5.18
C TYR A 127 -12.05 -18.47 5.71
N ILE A 128 -12.12 -19.44 4.81
CA ILE A 128 -12.31 -20.85 5.10
C ILE A 128 -10.91 -21.48 5.22
N ALA A 129 -10.56 -21.93 6.42
CA ALA A 129 -9.33 -22.67 6.68
C ALA A 129 -9.51 -24.17 6.45
N ALA A 130 -8.51 -24.82 5.85
CA ALA A 130 -8.39 -26.27 5.73
C ALA A 130 -6.91 -26.68 5.74
N SER A 131 -6.63 -27.86 6.30
CA SER A 131 -5.28 -28.37 6.48
C SER A 131 -5.15 -29.79 5.93
N TYR A 132 -4.00 -30.10 5.34
CA TYR A 132 -3.72 -31.39 4.72
C TYR A 132 -2.32 -31.85 5.13
N PRO A 133 -2.17 -33.07 5.71
CA PRO A 133 -0.85 -33.59 6.05
C PRO A 133 -0.03 -33.83 4.77
N ILE A 134 1.28 -33.61 4.87
CA ILE A 134 2.25 -33.90 3.83
C ILE A 134 3.09 -35.09 4.31
N ASP A 135 3.05 -36.17 3.52
CA ASP A 135 3.77 -37.42 3.80
C ASP A 135 5.21 -37.37 3.27
N ASP A 136 5.91 -36.29 3.61
CA ASP A 136 7.31 -36.08 3.26
C ASP A 136 8.18 -36.34 4.50
N THR A 137 9.23 -37.13 4.31
CA THR A 137 10.33 -37.29 5.27
C THR A 137 11.55 -36.54 4.75
N ILE A 138 12.03 -35.57 5.51
CA ILE A 138 13.07 -34.63 5.08
C ILE A 138 14.32 -34.84 5.92
N THR A 139 15.46 -35.08 5.27
CA THR A 139 16.76 -35.10 5.96
C THR A 139 17.43 -33.73 5.89
N ILE A 140 17.88 -33.23 7.03
CA ILE A 140 18.53 -31.92 7.21
C ILE A 140 19.92 -32.16 7.80
N GLU A 141 20.94 -31.60 7.17
CA GLU A 141 22.32 -31.66 7.68
C GLU A 141 22.69 -30.32 8.34
N ILE A 142 23.00 -30.38 9.63
CA ILE A 142 23.39 -29.22 10.45
C ILE A 142 24.86 -29.33 10.80
N ASP A 143 25.61 -28.30 10.41
CA ASP A 143 27.01 -28.13 10.77
C ASP A 143 27.11 -27.43 12.13
N PHE A 144 27.60 -28.14 13.15
CA PHE A 144 27.79 -27.62 14.50
C PHE A 144 29.11 -26.86 14.67
N ASP A 145 30.06 -27.02 13.74
CA ASP A 145 31.30 -26.24 13.75
C ASP A 145 31.05 -24.81 13.23
N ASP A 146 30.03 -24.60 12.41
CA ASP A 146 29.56 -23.29 11.95
C ASP A 146 28.03 -23.21 11.89
N LEU A 147 27.39 -22.87 13.02
CA LEU A 147 25.93 -22.77 13.13
C LEU A 147 25.33 -21.74 12.16
N GLU A 148 26.01 -20.63 11.91
CA GLU A 148 25.53 -19.55 11.02
C GLU A 148 25.48 -20.01 9.56
N SER A 149 26.37 -20.90 9.14
CA SER A 149 26.34 -21.49 7.78
C SER A 149 25.04 -22.23 7.45
N ASN A 150 24.30 -22.66 8.48
CA ASN A 150 23.03 -23.35 8.32
C ASN A 150 21.85 -22.42 8.06
N VAL A 151 21.97 -21.14 8.44
CA VAL A 151 20.89 -20.16 8.28
C VAL A 151 20.63 -19.90 6.80
N GLY A 152 19.36 -19.97 6.40
CA GLY A 152 18.92 -19.81 5.02
C GLY A 152 18.91 -21.10 4.19
N LYS A 153 19.42 -22.22 4.70
CA LYS A 153 19.33 -23.52 4.02
C LYS A 153 17.86 -23.90 3.79
N CYS A 154 17.55 -24.32 2.56
CA CYS A 154 16.23 -24.81 2.20
C CYS A 154 16.02 -26.23 2.74
N VAL A 155 14.95 -26.41 3.50
CA VAL A 155 14.56 -27.67 4.14
C VAL A 155 13.46 -28.35 3.34
N TRP A 156 12.54 -27.57 2.80
CA TRP A 156 11.45 -28.07 1.98
C TRP A 156 11.09 -27.04 0.90
N GLU A 157 10.80 -27.49 -0.32
CA GLU A 157 10.33 -26.63 -1.40
C GLU A 157 9.34 -27.39 -2.28
N GLY A 158 8.20 -26.76 -2.55
CA GLY A 158 7.15 -27.32 -3.40
C GLY A 158 6.28 -26.23 -3.99
N GLU A 159 5.22 -26.61 -4.71
CA GLU A 159 4.33 -25.65 -5.39
C GLU A 159 3.59 -24.68 -4.45
N ASN A 160 3.52 -25.04 -3.17
CA ASN A 160 2.76 -24.34 -2.13
C ASN A 160 3.64 -23.55 -1.15
N GLY A 161 4.94 -23.42 -1.44
CA GLY A 161 5.85 -22.59 -0.65
C GLY A 161 7.22 -23.24 -0.45
N LYS A 162 7.95 -22.72 0.54
CA LYS A 162 9.22 -23.30 0.99
C LYS A 162 9.43 -23.11 2.48
N ILE A 163 10.25 -23.96 3.08
CA ILE A 163 10.70 -23.84 4.47
C ILE A 163 12.22 -23.73 4.45
N ILE A 164 12.76 -22.78 5.21
CA ILE A 164 14.20 -22.65 5.43
C ILE A 164 14.53 -22.69 6.92
N ILE A 165 15.81 -22.90 7.24
CA ILE A 165 16.34 -22.63 8.57
C ILE A 165 16.44 -21.12 8.76
N ASN A 166 15.80 -20.58 9.80
CA ASN A 166 15.79 -19.16 10.10
C ASN A 166 16.92 -18.76 11.04
N ARG A 167 17.09 -19.53 12.11
CA ARG A 167 18.13 -19.33 13.11
C ARG A 167 18.33 -20.62 13.88
N ILE A 168 19.53 -20.79 14.41
CA ILE A 168 19.87 -21.83 15.36
C ILE A 168 20.44 -21.14 16.60
N THR A 169 19.93 -21.46 17.78
CA THR A 169 20.37 -20.85 19.03
C THR A 169 20.64 -21.92 20.07
N ILE A 170 21.65 -21.71 20.90
CA ILE A 170 21.88 -22.53 22.09
C ILE A 170 21.22 -21.81 23.26
N ALA A 171 20.23 -22.43 23.88
CA ALA A 171 19.47 -21.87 25.01
C ALA A 171 19.81 -22.61 26.31
N GLY A 172 19.69 -21.91 27.45
CA GLY A 172 19.83 -22.49 28.80
C GLY A 172 21.18 -22.21 29.47
N GLU A 173 21.13 -21.79 30.75
CA GLU A 173 22.32 -21.60 31.61
C GLU A 173 22.74 -22.89 32.36
N GLY A 174 22.03 -24.00 32.15
CA GLY A 174 22.30 -25.30 32.78
C GLY A 174 22.21 -26.44 31.78
N ILE A 175 21.01 -26.95 31.52
CA ILE A 175 20.79 -27.87 30.39
C ILE A 175 20.78 -27.01 29.14
N LYS A 176 21.88 -27.06 28.38
CA LYS A 176 21.91 -26.45 27.07
C LYS A 176 20.92 -27.19 26.18
N ALA A 177 20.20 -26.46 25.35
CA ALA A 177 19.34 -26.99 24.30
C ALA A 177 19.68 -26.29 23.00
N ILE A 178 19.83 -27.05 21.92
CA ILE A 178 19.95 -26.48 20.58
C ILE A 178 18.53 -26.30 20.05
N GLN A 179 18.18 -25.05 19.76
CA GLN A 179 16.89 -24.68 19.22
C GLN A 179 17.05 -24.36 17.74
N ILE A 180 16.39 -25.11 16.87
CA ILE A 180 16.36 -24.85 15.42
C ILE A 180 15.01 -24.25 15.08
N TYR A 181 15.01 -23.01 14.58
CA TYR A 181 13.81 -22.31 14.16
C TYR A 181 13.68 -22.33 12.64
N PHE A 182 12.52 -22.75 12.16
CA PHE A 182 12.22 -22.82 10.72
C PHE A 182 11.35 -21.66 10.29
N LYS A 183 11.61 -21.09 9.10
CA LYS A 183 10.76 -20.04 8.51
C LYS A 183 9.99 -20.61 7.33
N SER A 184 8.67 -20.63 7.45
CA SER A 184 7.77 -21.04 6.37
C SER A 184 7.43 -19.86 5.47
N TYR A 185 7.53 -20.01 4.15
CA TYR A 185 7.21 -19.00 3.14
C TYR A 185 5.88 -19.34 2.47
N PRO A 186 4.80 -18.62 2.81
CA PRO A 186 3.48 -18.88 2.25
C PRO A 186 3.39 -18.37 0.81
N LYS A 187 2.62 -19.09 0.00
CA LYS A 187 2.11 -18.61 -1.28
C LYS A 187 0.81 -17.87 -1.03
N LYS A 188 0.74 -16.62 -1.49
CA LYS A 188 -0.33 -15.71 -1.05
C LYS A 188 -0.92 -14.91 -2.21
N GLY A 189 -2.22 -14.69 -2.16
CA GLY A 189 -3.00 -13.86 -3.07
C GLY A 189 -4.14 -13.19 -2.31
N PHE A 190 -4.77 -12.17 -2.90
CA PHE A 190 -5.80 -11.40 -2.18
C PHE A 190 -6.96 -12.27 -1.65
N ASN A 191 -7.32 -13.33 -2.38
CA ASN A 191 -8.44 -14.21 -2.03
C ASN A 191 -8.02 -15.58 -1.49
N TYR A 192 -6.72 -15.84 -1.34
CA TYR A 192 -6.24 -17.13 -0.86
C TYR A 192 -4.84 -17.05 -0.25
N SER A 193 -4.54 -17.94 0.68
CA SER A 193 -3.19 -18.15 1.19
C SER A 193 -2.95 -19.64 1.38
N GLU A 194 -1.76 -20.10 1.08
CA GLU A 194 -1.31 -21.48 1.23
C GLU A 194 0.05 -21.46 1.92
N MET A 195 0.25 -22.33 2.92
CA MET A 195 1.47 -22.38 3.69
C MET A 195 1.76 -23.80 4.16
N VAL A 196 2.91 -24.31 3.78
CA VAL A 196 3.45 -25.53 4.39
C VAL A 196 4.22 -25.16 5.65
N SER A 197 3.91 -25.81 6.77
CA SER A 197 4.58 -25.59 8.06
C SER A 197 4.48 -26.82 8.95
N GLY A 198 5.21 -26.83 10.07
CA GLY A 198 5.06 -27.84 11.12
C GLY A 198 3.85 -27.65 12.03
N LEU A 199 2.92 -26.77 11.64
CA LEU A 199 1.71 -26.41 12.36
C LEU A 199 0.47 -26.73 11.51
N ASP A 200 -0.54 -27.29 12.14
CA ASP A 200 -1.90 -27.37 11.61
C ASP A 200 -2.75 -26.23 12.19
N TRP A 201 -3.17 -25.31 11.32
CA TRP A 201 -4.01 -24.17 11.64
C TRP A 201 -5.51 -24.48 11.50
N ALA A 202 -6.03 -25.29 12.43
CA ALA A 202 -7.47 -25.48 12.56
C ALA A 202 -8.15 -24.22 13.15
N ARG A 203 -9.33 -23.86 12.62
CA ARG A 203 -10.16 -22.68 12.96
C ARG A 203 -9.89 -22.11 14.37
N LYS A 204 -9.10 -21.03 14.44
CA LYS A 204 -8.78 -20.20 15.63
C LYS A 204 -7.68 -20.71 16.57
N GLY A 205 -6.81 -21.60 16.10
CA GLY A 205 -5.60 -22.00 16.83
C GLY A 205 -4.61 -22.73 15.93
N PHE A 206 -3.59 -23.32 16.55
CA PHE A 206 -2.67 -24.22 15.86
C PHE A 206 -2.34 -25.43 16.72
N THR A 207 -2.01 -26.53 16.07
CA THR A 207 -1.46 -27.73 16.70
C THR A 207 -0.11 -28.05 16.04
N PHE A 208 0.90 -28.40 16.83
CA PHE A 208 2.17 -28.89 16.27
C PHE A 208 1.97 -30.27 15.67
N THR A 209 2.30 -30.41 14.38
CA THR A 209 2.27 -31.69 13.67
C THR A 209 3.67 -32.19 13.34
N ALA A 210 4.63 -31.27 13.18
CA ALA A 210 5.99 -31.64 12.85
C ALA A 210 6.70 -32.34 14.00
N LYS A 211 7.51 -33.32 13.64
CA LYS A 211 8.43 -34.03 14.53
C LYS A 211 9.81 -34.02 13.91
N MET A 212 10.83 -33.99 14.76
CA MET A 212 12.20 -34.09 14.31
C MET A 212 12.96 -35.12 15.14
N THR A 213 13.82 -35.88 14.49
CA THR A 213 14.74 -36.80 15.14
C THR A 213 16.18 -36.50 14.74
N LEU A 214 17.13 -36.69 15.65
CA LEU A 214 18.56 -36.61 15.40
C LEU A 214 19.12 -38.03 15.24
N ASP A 215 19.87 -38.26 14.16
CA ASP A 215 20.71 -39.46 13.98
C ASP A 215 22.09 -39.20 14.60
N TYR A 216 22.38 -39.92 15.69
CA TYR A 216 23.65 -39.85 16.41
C TYR A 216 24.12 -41.26 16.76
N GLU A 217 25.33 -41.61 16.32
CA GLU A 217 25.94 -42.94 16.53
C GLU A 217 25.06 -44.13 16.09
N GLY A 218 24.18 -43.93 15.10
CA GLY A 218 23.28 -44.96 14.58
C GLY A 218 21.97 -45.11 15.35
N GLU A 219 21.74 -44.28 16.36
CA GLU A 219 20.51 -44.20 17.14
C GLU A 219 19.71 -42.94 16.77
N ASN A 220 18.38 -43.01 16.86
CA ASN A 220 17.48 -41.88 16.57
C ASN A 220 16.91 -41.28 17.85
N TYR A 221 17.20 -40.00 18.09
CA TYR A 221 16.76 -39.26 19.27
C TYR A 221 15.65 -38.27 18.92
N ASN A 222 14.51 -38.35 19.61
CA ASN A 222 13.41 -37.41 19.41
C ASN A 222 13.78 -36.02 19.92
N CYS A 223 13.54 -35.00 19.10
CA CYS A 223 13.64 -33.62 19.52
C CYS A 223 12.29 -33.13 20.11
N GLY A 224 12.35 -32.23 21.09
CA GLY A 224 11.19 -31.58 21.70
C GLY A 224 10.73 -30.34 20.93
N ILE A 225 9.53 -29.86 21.21
CA ILE A 225 9.01 -28.62 20.60
C ILE A 225 9.44 -27.44 21.48
N CYS A 226 10.02 -26.40 20.88
CA CYS A 226 10.49 -25.22 21.61
C CYS A 226 9.50 -24.04 21.59
N GLY A 227 8.61 -24.02 20.61
CA GLY A 227 7.54 -23.03 20.55
C GLY A 227 7.29 -22.49 19.15
N VAL A 228 6.44 -21.45 19.11
CA VAL A 228 6.14 -20.67 17.93
C VAL A 228 6.60 -19.24 18.20
N GLU A 229 7.38 -18.67 17.30
CA GLU A 229 7.60 -17.23 17.29
C GLU A 229 6.72 -16.58 16.23
N GLY A 230 6.23 -15.38 16.55
CA GLY A 230 5.15 -14.72 15.84
C GLY A 230 5.40 -14.49 14.35
N THR A 231 4.35 -14.04 13.67
CA THR A 231 4.44 -13.64 12.27
C THR A 231 5.27 -12.36 12.13
N ASP A 232 6.29 -12.34 11.28
CA ASP A 232 6.84 -11.05 10.85
C ASP A 232 5.81 -10.29 9.97
N ARG A 233 6.11 -9.03 9.61
CA ARG A 233 5.25 -8.18 8.75
C ARG A 233 4.82 -8.84 7.43
N TRP A 234 5.41 -9.97 7.06
CA TRP A 234 5.12 -10.67 5.82
C TRP A 234 4.34 -11.98 6.00
N GLY A 235 4.03 -12.36 7.25
CA GLY A 235 3.20 -13.50 7.59
C GLY A 235 3.96 -14.83 7.70
N PHE A 236 5.25 -14.81 8.00
CA PHE A 236 6.02 -16.04 8.16
C PHE A 236 5.91 -16.60 9.57
N TYR A 237 5.62 -17.90 9.70
CA TYR A 237 5.59 -18.58 10.99
C TYR A 237 6.92 -19.24 11.29
N PHE A 238 7.36 -19.05 12.53
CA PHE A 238 8.49 -19.78 13.09
C PHE A 238 7.96 -20.90 13.97
N PHE A 239 8.31 -22.14 13.65
CA PHE A 239 8.24 -23.22 14.63
C PHE A 239 9.66 -23.59 14.97
N GLY A 240 9.91 -23.83 16.25
CA GLY A 240 11.21 -24.27 16.68
C GLY A 240 11.15 -25.61 17.41
N ILE A 241 12.23 -26.36 17.26
CA ILE A 241 12.39 -27.68 17.81
C ILE A 241 13.69 -27.67 18.62
N ASP A 242 13.58 -28.09 19.87
CA ASP A 242 14.68 -28.18 20.81
C ASP A 242 15.23 -29.59 20.83
N PHE A 243 16.52 -29.72 20.60
CA PHE A 243 17.27 -30.85 21.08
C PHE A 243 17.76 -30.53 22.49
N VAL A 244 17.09 -31.11 23.47
CA VAL A 244 17.62 -31.22 24.83
C VAL A 244 18.44 -32.49 24.85
N SER A 245 19.71 -32.40 25.26
CA SER A 245 20.43 -33.60 25.65
C SER A 245 19.69 -34.25 26.81
N THR A 246 18.86 -35.24 26.51
CA THR A 246 18.23 -36.11 27.52
C THR A 246 19.08 -37.33 27.79
N HIS A 247 20.28 -37.42 27.20
CA HIS A 247 21.20 -38.52 27.38
C HIS A 247 22.34 -38.10 28.29
N GLU A 248 22.59 -38.89 29.34
CA GLU A 248 23.65 -38.63 30.33
C GLU A 248 25.05 -38.52 29.70
N ASP A 249 25.22 -39.02 28.46
CA ASP A 249 26.50 -39.12 27.75
C ASP A 249 26.68 -38.10 26.61
N MET A 250 25.70 -37.24 26.31
CA MET A 250 25.80 -36.27 25.21
C MET A 250 25.84 -34.84 25.74
N GLU A 251 27.02 -34.23 25.86
CA GLU A 251 27.12 -32.80 26.12
C GLU A 251 27.01 -32.02 24.80
N ILE A 252 26.22 -30.93 24.79
CA ILE A 252 26.04 -30.12 23.57
C ILE A 252 27.35 -29.47 23.14
N GLU A 253 28.22 -29.19 24.10
CA GLU A 253 29.57 -28.68 23.89
C GLU A 253 30.46 -29.64 23.10
N ASP A 254 30.17 -30.94 23.12
CA ASP A 254 30.94 -31.97 22.44
C ASP A 254 30.43 -32.27 21.02
N LEU A 255 29.31 -31.64 20.62
CA LEU A 255 28.78 -31.78 19.26
C LEU A 255 29.67 -31.00 18.29
N HIS A 256 30.38 -31.74 17.46
CA HIS A 256 31.26 -31.23 16.42
C HIS A 256 30.96 -31.88 15.07
N GLY A 257 31.13 -31.12 14.00
CA GLY A 257 30.88 -31.56 12.63
C GLY A 257 29.39 -31.56 12.24
N VAL A 258 29.04 -32.41 11.27
CA VAL A 258 27.74 -32.39 10.60
C VAL A 258 26.86 -33.54 11.10
N TYR A 259 25.70 -33.19 11.65
CA TYR A 259 24.70 -34.16 12.10
C TYR A 259 23.45 -34.14 11.23
N LYS A 260 22.80 -35.31 11.13
CA LYS A 260 21.59 -35.51 10.34
C LYS A 260 20.35 -35.46 11.21
N PHE A 261 19.42 -34.61 10.84
CA PHE A 261 18.09 -34.54 11.42
C PHE A 261 17.07 -35.05 10.40
N THR A 262 16.04 -35.74 10.88
CA THR A 262 14.89 -36.12 10.06
C THR A 262 13.68 -35.32 10.52
N LEU A 263 13.09 -34.53 9.64
CA LEU A 263 11.87 -33.75 9.85
C LEU A 263 10.71 -34.41 9.11
N GLU A 264 9.61 -34.66 9.82
CA GLU A 264 8.38 -35.25 9.29
C GLU A 264 7.15 -34.52 9.85
N GLY A 265 5.96 -34.84 9.32
CA GLY A 265 4.69 -34.31 9.85
C GLY A 265 4.41 -32.86 9.45
N LEU A 266 4.92 -32.42 8.29
CA LEU A 266 4.55 -31.13 7.72
C LEU A 266 3.06 -31.11 7.33
N THR A 267 2.46 -29.94 7.38
CA THR A 267 1.05 -29.72 7.04
C THR A 267 0.92 -28.56 6.05
N LEU A 268 0.19 -28.79 4.96
CA LEU A 268 -0.29 -27.75 4.06
C LEU A 268 -1.53 -27.10 4.66
N ASN A 269 -1.40 -25.84 5.04
CA ASN A 269 -2.50 -25.01 5.50
C ASN A 269 -3.00 -24.15 4.35
N THR A 270 -4.31 -24.10 4.16
CA THR A 270 -4.98 -23.35 3.10
C THR A 270 -6.04 -22.45 3.70
N TRP A 271 -6.14 -21.23 3.20
CA TRP A 271 -7.17 -20.28 3.55
C TRP A 271 -7.74 -19.69 2.27
N LYS A 272 -9.05 -19.75 2.10
CA LYS A 272 -9.73 -19.22 0.92
C LYS A 272 -10.85 -18.29 1.34
N ARG A 273 -10.92 -17.09 0.74
CA ARG A 273 -11.98 -16.13 1.03
C ARG A 273 -13.34 -16.75 0.70
N LYS A 274 -14.31 -16.55 1.59
CA LYS A 274 -15.71 -17.00 1.45
C LYS A 274 -16.38 -16.39 0.22
#